data_AF-A0A1G0DKY4-F1
#
_entry.id   AF-A0A1G0DKY4-F1
#
_cell.length_a   1.000
_cell.length_b   1.000
_cell.length_c   1.000
_cell.angle_alpha   90.00
_cell.angle_beta   90.00
_cell.angle_gamma   90.00
#
_symmetry.space_group_name_H-M   'P 1'
#
loop_
_entity.id
_entity.type
_entity.pdbx_description
1 polymer ?
#
loop_
_entity_poly.entity_id
_entity_poly.type
_entity_poly.pdbx_seq_one_letter_code
_entity_poly.pdbx_strand_id
1 'polypeptide(L)' 'MDENLNAPGMHFEPLAFESCCTLPNPDCAPDDTPNRFYAYGVVARLALLAASLEIEAAENP' A
#
# COMPACT_ATOMS: atom_id res chain seq x y z
N MET A 1 -12.59 21.01 5.36
CA MET A 1 -13.12 20.03 4.40
C MET A 1 -12.09 19.63 3.34
N ASP A 2 -10.90 20.27 3.28
CA ASP A 2 -9.87 20.00 2.25
C ASP A 2 -8.84 18.91 2.61
N GLU A 3 -9.00 18.23 3.75
CA GLU A 3 -8.05 17.20 4.24
C GLU A 3 -7.99 15.96 3.35
N ASN A 4 -9.05 15.63 2.61
CA ASN A 4 -9.06 14.47 1.71
C ASN A 4 -8.26 14.69 0.41
N LEU A 5 -7.83 15.94 0.15
CA LEU A 5 -7.05 16.33 -1.03
C LEU A 5 -5.61 16.71 -0.67
N ASN A 6 -5.42 17.38 0.47
CA ASN A 6 -4.11 17.85 0.89
C ASN A 6 -3.20 16.70 1.34
N ALA A 7 -1.93 16.73 0.94
CA ALA A 7 -0.93 15.86 1.55
C ALA A 7 -0.72 16.27 3.04
N PRO A 8 -0.76 15.33 4.00
CA PRO A 8 -0.64 15.67 5.42
C PRO A 8 0.75 16.21 5.81
N GLY A 9 1.79 15.91 5.03
CA GLY A 9 3.16 16.25 5.37
C GLY A 9 3.56 15.63 6.72
N MET A 10 4.02 16.45 7.66
CA MET A 10 4.40 16.03 9.02
C MET A 10 3.24 16.09 10.04
N HIS A 11 2.00 16.34 9.59
CA HIS A 11 0.83 16.47 10.47
C HIS A 11 0.01 15.18 10.47
N PHE A 12 0.54 14.13 11.10
CA PHE A 12 -0.18 12.87 11.29
C PHE A 12 0.26 12.17 12.58
N GLU A 13 -0.64 11.38 13.16
CA GLU A 13 -0.34 10.49 14.28
C GLU A 13 -0.23 9.05 13.75
N PRO A 14 0.87 8.32 14.04
CA PRO A 14 1.02 6.94 13.58
C PRO A 14 -0.06 6.02 14.17
N LEU A 15 -0.74 5.27 13.30
CA LEU A 15 -1.68 4.22 13.69
C LEU A 15 -1.21 2.89 13.11
N ALA A 16 -1.00 1.89 13.98
CA ALA A 16 -0.58 0.56 13.54
C ALA A 16 -1.70 -0.15 12.77
N PHE A 17 -1.30 -1.02 11.84
CA PHE A 17 -2.24 -1.87 11.11
C PHE A 17 -2.85 -2.93 12.03
N GLU A 18 -4.16 -3.14 11.89
CA GLU A 18 -4.89 -4.17 12.64
C GLU A 18 -4.68 -5.57 12.04
N SER A 19 -4.36 -5.68 10.74
CA SER A 19 -4.25 -6.96 10.04
C SER A 19 -3.04 -7.04 9.09
N CYS A 20 -2.68 -8.27 8.72
CA CYS A 20 -1.59 -8.57 7.80
C CYS A 20 -1.99 -8.28 6.34
N CYS A 21 -1.03 -7.84 5.52
CA CYS A 21 -1.25 -7.50 4.11
C CYS A 21 -0.98 -8.66 3.13
N THR A 22 -0.82 -9.90 3.61
CA THR A 22 -0.44 -11.06 2.78
C THR A 22 -1.43 -12.22 2.80
N LEU A 23 -2.46 -12.16 3.66
CA LEU A 23 -3.40 -13.26 3.89
C LEU A 23 -4.84 -12.84 3.50
N PRO A 24 -5.21 -12.96 2.21
CA PRO A 24 -6.60 -12.74 1.79
C PRO A 24 -7.50 -13.88 2.28
N ASN A 25 -8.80 -13.60 2.42
CA ASN A 25 -9.83 -14.59 2.73
C ASN A 25 -10.88 -14.64 1.61
N PRO A 26 -10.94 -15.71 0.79
CA PRO A 26 -11.90 -15.83 -0.31
C PRO A 26 -13.35 -16.01 0.15
N ASP A 27 -13.58 -16.38 1.41
CA ASP A 27 -14.93 -16.53 1.98
C ASP A 27 -15.50 -15.20 2.49
N CYS A 28 -14.69 -14.14 2.51
CA CYS A 28 -15.08 -12.79 2.92
C CYS A 28 -15.47 -11.91 1.72
N ALA A 29 -16.18 -10.81 1.98
CA ALA A 29 -16.47 -9.83 0.96
C ALA A 29 -15.16 -9.18 0.43
N PRO A 30 -15.13 -8.68 -0.81
CA PRO A 30 -13.92 -8.09 -1.39
C PRO A 30 -13.31 -6.94 -0.58
N ASP A 31 -14.14 -6.15 0.11
CA ASP A 31 -13.70 -5.00 0.91
C ASP A 31 -13.59 -5.30 2.42
N ASP A 32 -13.77 -6.57 2.83
CA ASP A 32 -13.49 -6.96 4.21
C ASP A 32 -12.00 -6.80 4.53
N THR A 33 -11.69 -6.52 5.79
CA THR A 33 -10.33 -6.22 6.28
C THR A 33 -9.20 -7.09 5.70
N PRO A 34 -9.26 -8.44 5.70
CA PRO A 34 -8.17 -9.25 5.13
C PRO A 34 -7.95 -9.01 3.64
N ASN A 35 -9.02 -8.82 2.87
CA ASN A 35 -8.96 -8.63 1.42
C ASN A 35 -8.54 -7.20 1.05
N ARG A 36 -9.05 -6.20 1.78
CA ARG A 36 -8.64 -4.79 1.64
C ARG A 36 -7.14 -4.61 1.94
N PHE A 37 -6.66 -5.18 3.05
CA PHE A 37 -5.25 -5.09 3.42
C PHE A 37 -4.36 -5.90 2.45
N TYR A 38 -4.84 -7.02 1.93
CA TYR A 38 -4.16 -7.72 0.84
C TYR A 38 -4.02 -6.86 -0.41
N ALA A 39 -5.08 -6.14 -0.81
CA ALA A 39 -5.02 -5.22 -1.94
C ALA A 39 -4.00 -4.08 -1.72
N TYR A 40 -3.92 -3.51 -0.52
CA TYR A 40 -2.86 -2.55 -0.17
C TYR A 40 -1.45 -3.15 -0.36
N GLY A 41 -1.25 -4.40 0.08
CA GLY A 41 0.01 -5.12 -0.09
C GLY A 41 0.34 -5.48 -1.55
N VAL A 42 -0.65 -5.70 -2.40
CA VAL A 42 -0.45 -5.89 -3.85
C VAL A 42 0.05 -4.59 -4.49
N VAL A 43 -0.63 -3.47 -4.26
CA VAL A 43 -0.22 -2.16 -4.82
C VAL A 43 1.18 -1.77 -4.35
N ALA A 44 1.47 -1.96 -3.06
CA ALA A 44 2.80 -1.68 -2.50
C ALA A 44 3.92 -2.49 -3.18
N ARG A 45 3.70 -3.78 -3.47
CA ARG A 45 4.67 -4.63 -4.16
C ARG A 45 4.84 -4.26 -5.64
N LEU A 46 3.77 -3.82 -6.31
CA LEU A 46 3.87 -3.32 -7.68
C LEU A 46 4.67 -2.02 -7.74
N ALA A 47 4.45 -1.09 -6.79
CA ALA A 47 5.24 0.13 -6.67
C ALA A 47 6.72 -0.18 -6.35
N LEU A 48 6.98 -1.14 -5.46
CA LEU A 48 8.34 -1.61 -5.16
C LEU A 48 9.03 -2.20 -6.40
N LEU A 49 8.32 -3.02 -7.18
CA LEU A 49 8.85 -3.58 -8.43
C LEU A 49 9.18 -2.48 -9.44
N ALA A 50 8.27 -1.51 -9.63
CA ALA A 50 8.50 -0.38 -10.52
C ALA A 50 9.73 0.44 -10.10
N ALA A 51 9.86 0.75 -8.80
CA ALA A 51 11.02 1.46 -8.26
C ALA A 51 12.31 0.64 -8.42
N SER A 52 12.26 -0.68 -8.27
CA SER A 52 13.43 -1.55 -8.45
C SER A 52 13.93 -1.53 -9.89
N LEU A 53 13.00 -1.56 -10.86
CA LEU A 53 13.32 -1.44 -12.29
C LEU A 53 13.87 -0.05 -12.65
N GLU A 54 13.33 1.01 -12.04
CA GLU A 54 13.83 2.38 -12.22
C GLU A 54 15.28 2.51 -11.71
N ILE A 55 15.58 1.96 -10.53
CA ILE A 55 16.94 1.95 -9.96
C ILE A 55 17.90 1.17 -10.87
N GLU A 56 17.53 -0.04 -11.31
CA GLU A 56 18.35 -0.86 -12.20
C GLU A 56 18.67 -0.14 -13.52
N ALA A 57 17.66 0.47 -14.14
CA ALA A 57 17.85 1.24 -15.38
C ALA A 57 18.71 2.50 -15.19
N ALA A 58 18.69 3.12 -14.00
CA ALA A 58 19.54 4.26 -13.68
C ALA A 58 20.99 3.86 -13.40
N GLU A 59 21.23 2.68 -12.83
CA GLU A 59 22.56 2.18 -12.50
C GLU A 59 23.27 1.50 -13.68
N ASN A 60 22.53 0.93 -14.63
CA ASN A 60 23.09 0.23 -15.79
C ASN A 60 22.37 0.62 -17.11
N PRO A 61 22.74 1.78 -17.72
CA PRO A 61 22.03 2.38 -18.86
C PRO A 61 22.17 1.62 -20.18
#